data_AF-A0A1H9WKS2-F1
#
_entry.id   AF-A0A1H9WKS2-F1
#
_cell.length_a   1.000
_cell.length_b   1.000
_cell.length_c   1.000
_cell.angle_alpha   90.00
_cell.angle_beta   90.00
_cell.angle_gamma   90.00
#
_symmetry.space_group_name_H-M   'P 1'
#
loop_
_entity.id
_entity.type
_entity.pdbx_description
1 polymer ?
#
loop_
_entity_poly.entity_id
_entity_poly.type
_entity_poly.pdbx_seq_one_letter_code
_entity_poly.pdbx_strand_id
1 'polypeptide(L)'
;MRRRAFGALSGGLLLASTVAGPQAAAEPCRWIAHDLPVPEGSTFARTSGSSEDNRFIVGEAQIGESAVVESGLLWDNGALTLMAPSGSELTAIRPKDVNNGGVVVGWQEILDQHRTVAFRYRDGAYELLETPDGENSRAKAVNNHGDVLGETWRSATPNVRQAVVWPGSGAVRTFPTSGPAVGISDDRRIVLAGTSSGSVTDIGTGQQTGLPGARTSVVLDNDRVLYPSPAGIEERDLDGQLVGTWAGGTAPFGRTSSGHVVFGAVNGTATLWQWGVRYAVDSAKQPVFAQAYFGDISDEGALIGTYQDPGGSHPARWFWCA
;
A
#
# COMPACT_ATOMS: atom_id res chain seq x y z
N MET A 1 -31.73 -91.09 -14.81
CA MET A 1 -30.27 -91.32 -14.65
C MET A 1 -29.54 -89.97 -14.64
N ARG A 2 -28.40 -89.93 -13.93
CA ARG A 2 -27.46 -88.79 -13.68
C ARG A 2 -27.74 -87.94 -12.43
N ARG A 3 -27.16 -88.38 -11.31
CA ARG A 3 -26.81 -87.57 -10.13
C ARG A 3 -25.68 -86.60 -10.49
N ARG A 4 -25.75 -85.34 -10.05
CA ARG A 4 -24.63 -84.39 -10.05
C ARG A 4 -24.22 -84.12 -8.60
N ALA A 5 -22.93 -84.32 -8.30
CA ALA A 5 -22.32 -84.02 -7.01
C ALA A 5 -21.89 -82.54 -6.97
N PHE A 6 -22.14 -81.86 -5.85
CA PHE A 6 -21.61 -80.53 -5.55
C PHE A 6 -20.30 -80.67 -4.78
N GLY A 7 -19.20 -80.12 -5.32
CA GLY A 7 -17.94 -79.94 -4.60
C GLY A 7 -17.93 -78.54 -3.97
N ALA A 8 -17.68 -78.47 -2.66
CA ALA A 8 -17.48 -77.22 -1.94
C ALA A 8 -16.01 -76.77 -2.07
N LEU A 9 -15.77 -75.55 -2.55
CA LEU A 9 -14.47 -74.88 -2.49
C LEU A 9 -14.43 -73.98 -1.25
N SER A 10 -13.52 -74.27 -0.33
CA SER A 10 -13.20 -73.44 0.84
C SER A 10 -12.14 -72.41 0.44
N GLY A 11 -12.53 -71.15 0.27
CA GLY A 11 -11.59 -70.04 0.09
C GLY A 11 -11.15 -69.48 1.45
N GLY A 12 -9.85 -69.56 1.76
CA GLY A 12 -9.26 -68.94 2.94
C GLY A 12 -9.12 -67.43 2.77
N LEU A 13 -9.66 -66.65 3.73
CA LEU A 13 -9.57 -65.20 3.76
C LEU A 13 -8.23 -64.79 4.40
N LEU A 14 -7.31 -64.22 3.61
CA LEU A 14 -6.10 -63.58 4.11
C LEU A 14 -6.44 -62.15 4.54
N LEU A 15 -6.45 -61.90 5.86
CA LEU A 15 -6.57 -60.55 6.42
C LEU A 15 -5.21 -59.86 6.29
N ALA A 16 -5.08 -58.95 5.32
CA ALA A 16 -3.96 -58.03 5.25
C ALA A 16 -4.20 -56.86 6.23
N SER A 17 -3.46 -56.83 7.33
CA SER A 17 -3.44 -55.70 8.26
C SER A 17 -2.63 -54.55 7.66
N THR A 18 -3.31 -53.52 7.18
CA THR A 18 -2.66 -52.25 6.80
C THR A 18 -2.25 -51.51 8.06
N VAL A 19 -0.94 -51.38 8.29
CA VAL A 19 -0.41 -50.46 9.32
C VAL A 19 -0.57 -49.04 8.75
N ALA A 20 -1.47 -48.25 9.34
CA ALA A 20 -1.57 -46.83 9.02
C ALA A 20 -0.29 -46.12 9.50
N GLY A 21 0.48 -45.57 8.57
CA GLY A 21 1.61 -44.69 8.91
C GLY A 21 1.12 -43.41 9.60
N PRO A 22 1.98 -42.73 10.37
CA PRO A 22 1.62 -41.46 10.99
C PRO A 22 1.20 -40.46 9.91
N GLN A 23 -0.03 -39.94 10.03
CA GLN A 23 -0.52 -38.87 9.18
C GLN A 23 0.27 -37.60 9.51
N ALA A 24 0.96 -37.04 8.51
CA ALA A 24 1.66 -35.78 8.68
C ALA A 24 0.66 -34.73 9.19
N ALA A 25 0.99 -34.09 10.32
CA ALA A 25 0.19 -32.98 10.83
C ALA A 25 0.20 -31.86 9.79
N ALA A 26 -0.96 -31.26 9.51
CA ALA A 26 -1.04 -30.07 8.68
C ALA A 26 -0.16 -28.97 9.31
N GLU A 27 0.70 -28.33 8.51
CA GLU A 27 1.47 -27.20 9.02
C GLU A 27 0.50 -26.09 9.49
N PRO A 28 0.80 -25.40 10.60
CA PRO A 28 0.00 -24.29 11.05
C PRO A 28 -0.05 -23.22 9.95
N CYS A 29 -1.20 -22.59 9.79
CA CYS A 29 -1.33 -21.45 8.88
C CYS A 29 -0.31 -20.36 9.22
N ARG A 30 0.25 -19.79 8.15
CA ARG A 30 1.18 -18.66 8.21
C ARG A 30 0.90 -17.68 7.07
N TRP A 31 1.56 -16.53 7.11
CA TRP A 31 1.57 -15.59 6.00
C TRP A 31 2.52 -16.07 4.92
N ILE A 32 2.01 -16.20 3.69
CA ILE A 32 2.77 -16.68 2.54
C ILE A 32 2.95 -15.52 1.58
N ALA A 33 4.21 -15.21 1.27
CA ALA A 33 4.56 -14.16 0.34
C ALA A 33 4.44 -14.64 -1.11
N HIS A 34 3.76 -13.85 -1.93
CA HIS A 34 3.66 -13.99 -3.37
C HIS A 34 4.38 -12.80 -4.00
N ASP A 35 5.52 -13.06 -4.62
CA ASP A 35 6.34 -12.03 -5.26
C ASP A 35 5.57 -11.39 -6.42
N LEU A 36 5.66 -10.07 -6.53
CA LEU A 36 5.19 -9.35 -7.69
C LEU A 36 6.31 -9.36 -8.75
N PRO A 37 5.99 -9.62 -10.03
CA PRO A 37 7.01 -9.64 -11.07
C PRO A 37 7.67 -8.27 -11.22
N VAL A 38 8.98 -8.25 -11.44
CA VAL A 38 9.77 -7.02 -11.69
C VAL A 38 10.45 -7.11 -13.06
N PRO A 39 10.82 -5.98 -13.69
CA PRO A 39 11.56 -6.00 -14.95
C PRO A 39 12.87 -6.80 -14.84
N GLU A 40 13.25 -7.47 -15.93
CA GLU A 40 14.55 -8.14 -15.99
C GLU A 40 15.68 -7.12 -15.85
N GLY A 41 16.72 -7.49 -15.07
CA GLY A 41 17.83 -6.58 -14.77
C GLY A 41 17.52 -5.52 -13.71
N SER A 42 16.39 -5.61 -13.02
CA SER A 42 16.14 -4.80 -11.83
C SER A 42 17.12 -5.12 -10.71
N THR A 43 17.76 -4.09 -10.16
CA THR A 43 18.68 -4.18 -9.00
C THR A 43 17.99 -3.77 -7.70
N PHE A 44 16.88 -3.06 -7.82
CA PHE A 44 16.02 -2.65 -6.71
C PHE A 44 14.59 -2.52 -7.21
N ALA A 45 13.62 -2.97 -6.41
CA ALA A 45 12.21 -2.71 -6.64
C ALA A 45 11.46 -2.61 -5.31
N ARG A 46 10.44 -1.75 -5.25
CA ARG A 46 9.54 -1.63 -4.10
C ARG A 46 8.13 -1.24 -4.52
N THR A 47 7.16 -1.53 -3.66
CA THR A 47 5.82 -0.96 -3.70
C THR A 47 5.82 0.49 -3.19
N SER A 48 4.88 1.30 -3.67
CA SER A 48 4.71 2.69 -3.24
C SER A 48 3.25 3.09 -2.95
N GLY A 49 2.26 2.32 -3.43
CA GLY A 49 0.82 2.53 -3.24
C GLY A 49 0.01 1.30 -3.68
N SER A 50 -1.24 1.19 -3.23
CA SER A 50 -2.18 0.12 -3.60
C SER A 50 -3.63 0.59 -3.58
N SER A 51 -4.47 -0.08 -4.36
CA SER A 51 -5.92 0.02 -4.27
C SER A 51 -6.44 -0.85 -3.12
N GLU A 52 -7.60 -0.47 -2.58
CA GLU A 52 -8.24 -1.11 -1.42
C GLU A 52 -8.58 -2.59 -1.70
N ASP A 53 -8.84 -2.92 -2.96
CA ASP A 53 -9.21 -4.26 -3.43
C ASP A 53 -8.02 -5.16 -3.81
N ASN A 54 -6.76 -4.74 -3.54
CA ASN A 54 -5.54 -5.48 -3.89
C ASN A 54 -5.37 -5.75 -5.40
N ARG A 55 -6.20 -5.14 -6.26
CA ARG A 55 -6.12 -5.32 -7.70
C ARG A 55 -4.96 -4.54 -8.27
N PHE A 56 -4.89 -3.25 -7.96
CA PHE A 56 -3.88 -2.34 -8.45
C PHE A 56 -2.83 -2.10 -7.38
N ILE A 57 -1.57 -2.29 -7.74
CA ILE A 57 -0.43 -1.94 -6.91
C ILE A 57 0.50 -1.12 -7.77
N VAL A 58 1.09 -0.08 -7.21
CA VAL A 58 2.11 0.71 -7.88
C VAL A 58 3.43 0.67 -7.11
N GLY A 59 4.50 0.92 -7.83
CA GLY A 59 5.84 0.87 -7.28
C GLY A 59 6.86 1.48 -8.22
N GLU A 60 8.12 1.25 -7.90
CA GLU A 60 9.24 1.71 -8.71
C GLU A 60 10.35 0.66 -8.70
N ALA A 61 11.10 0.62 -9.79
CA ALA A 61 12.32 -0.16 -9.89
C ALA A 61 13.48 0.64 -10.48
N GLN A 62 14.67 0.29 -10.02
CA GLN A 62 15.92 0.65 -10.67
C GLN A 62 16.30 -0.48 -11.63
N ILE A 63 16.44 -0.15 -12.92
CA ILE A 63 16.72 -1.13 -13.98
C ILE A 63 18.12 -0.89 -14.55
N GLY A 64 18.97 -1.91 -14.54
CA GLY A 64 20.36 -1.83 -14.98
C GLY A 64 21.28 -1.08 -14.00
N GLU A 65 22.49 -0.76 -14.47
CA GLU A 65 23.55 -0.17 -13.64
C GLU A 65 23.40 1.35 -13.42
N SER A 66 22.60 2.04 -14.23
CA SER A 66 22.34 3.46 -14.07
C SER A 66 21.22 3.70 -13.07
N ALA A 67 21.59 4.02 -11.83
CA ALA A 67 20.65 4.39 -10.75
C ALA A 67 19.81 5.67 -11.02
N VAL A 68 20.02 6.32 -12.17
CA VAL A 68 19.52 7.67 -12.44
C VAL A 68 18.07 7.66 -12.93
N VAL A 69 17.56 6.53 -13.45
CA VAL A 69 16.20 6.46 -14.00
C VAL A 69 15.41 5.37 -13.29
N GLU A 70 14.76 5.76 -12.19
CA GLU A 70 13.72 4.92 -11.60
C GLU A 70 12.51 4.85 -12.54
N SER A 71 12.06 3.64 -12.79
CA SER A 71 10.92 3.36 -13.64
C SER A 71 9.71 3.03 -12.79
N GLY A 72 8.58 3.70 -13.07
CA GLY A 72 7.32 3.42 -12.42
C GLY A 72 6.79 2.04 -12.83
N LEU A 73 6.20 1.34 -11.88
CA LEU A 73 5.61 0.02 -12.05
C LEU A 73 4.13 0.09 -11.71
N LEU A 74 3.30 -0.57 -12.52
CA LEU A 74 1.89 -0.80 -12.26
C LEU A 74 1.61 -2.30 -12.36
N TRP A 75 1.11 -2.89 -11.30
CA TRP A 75 0.58 -4.24 -11.31
C TRP A 75 -0.96 -4.19 -11.32
N ASP A 76 -1.60 -4.79 -12.33
CA ASP A 76 -3.06 -5.07 -12.34
C ASP A 76 -3.25 -6.58 -12.18
N ASN A 77 -3.82 -7.00 -11.05
CA ASN A 77 -3.96 -8.41 -10.68
C ASN A 77 -2.62 -9.19 -10.76
N GLY A 78 -1.51 -8.51 -10.43
CA GLY A 78 -0.16 -9.07 -10.50
C GLY A 78 0.48 -9.08 -11.90
N ALA A 79 -0.25 -8.68 -12.96
CA ALA A 79 0.34 -8.48 -14.27
C ALA A 79 1.10 -7.15 -14.30
N LEU A 80 2.42 -7.19 -14.57
CA LEU A 80 3.28 -6.02 -14.59
C LEU A 80 3.14 -5.22 -15.89
N THR A 81 2.95 -3.91 -15.73
CA THR A 81 3.16 -2.88 -16.75
C THR A 81 4.25 -1.92 -16.31
N LEU A 82 5.25 -1.71 -17.18
CA LEU A 82 6.25 -0.67 -16.99
C LEU A 82 5.65 0.69 -17.40
N MET A 83 5.61 1.64 -16.48
CA MET A 83 5.11 2.99 -16.73
C MET A 83 6.18 3.80 -17.47
N ALA A 84 6.09 3.83 -18.80
CA ALA A 84 7.00 4.59 -19.64
C ALA A 84 6.83 6.11 -19.41
N PRO A 85 7.88 6.94 -19.55
CA PRO A 85 7.76 8.39 -19.56
C PRO A 85 6.83 8.91 -20.67
N SER A 86 6.18 10.04 -20.43
CA SER A 86 5.29 10.67 -21.42
C SER A 86 6.02 11.38 -22.59
N GLY A 87 7.36 11.33 -22.64
CA GLY A 87 8.18 12.05 -23.63
C GLY A 87 9.60 11.48 -23.79
N SER A 88 10.43 12.14 -24.62
CA SER A 88 11.80 11.70 -24.96
C SER A 88 12.89 12.18 -24.00
N GLU A 89 12.56 12.98 -22.98
CA GLU A 89 13.50 13.47 -21.97
C GLU A 89 13.71 12.43 -20.86
N LEU A 90 14.93 12.36 -20.33
CA LEU A 90 15.25 11.46 -19.22
C LEU A 90 14.39 11.82 -18.00
N THR A 91 13.40 10.98 -17.75
CA THR A 91 12.36 11.26 -16.77
C THR A 91 12.24 10.06 -15.84
N ALA A 92 12.46 10.27 -14.55
CA ALA A 92 12.11 9.26 -13.55
C ALA A 92 10.60 9.32 -13.28
N ILE A 93 9.93 8.18 -13.31
CA ILE A 93 8.48 8.07 -13.06
C ILE A 93 8.28 7.44 -11.68
N ARG A 94 7.65 8.19 -10.78
CA ARG A 94 7.46 7.81 -9.39
C ARG A 94 5.98 7.80 -9.05
N PRO A 95 5.27 6.69 -9.32
CA PRO A 95 3.89 6.55 -8.86
C PRO A 95 3.88 6.44 -7.34
N LYS A 96 2.88 7.03 -6.72
CA LYS A 96 2.78 7.17 -5.27
C LYS A 96 1.52 6.56 -4.68
N ASP A 97 0.45 6.53 -5.46
CA ASP A 97 -0.85 6.01 -5.03
C ASP A 97 -1.70 5.60 -6.24
N VAL A 98 -2.72 4.76 -6.01
CA VAL A 98 -3.65 4.27 -7.03
C VAL A 98 -5.02 3.97 -6.41
N ASN A 99 -6.10 4.43 -7.05
CA ASN A 99 -7.46 4.13 -6.57
C ASN A 99 -8.04 2.84 -7.18
N ASN A 100 -9.20 2.39 -6.69
CA ASN A 100 -9.89 1.18 -7.19
C ASN A 100 -10.31 1.27 -8.67
N GLY A 101 -10.37 2.47 -9.23
CA GLY A 101 -10.62 2.73 -10.65
C GLY A 101 -9.38 2.58 -11.54
N GLY A 102 -8.21 2.27 -10.98
CA GLY A 102 -6.93 2.19 -11.70
C GLY A 102 -6.35 3.55 -12.07
N VAL A 103 -6.80 4.63 -11.43
CA VAL A 103 -6.19 5.96 -11.60
C VAL A 103 -4.95 6.02 -10.72
N VAL A 104 -3.78 6.08 -11.36
CA VAL A 104 -2.49 6.19 -10.70
C VAL A 104 -2.11 7.66 -10.58
N VAL A 105 -1.52 8.06 -9.46
CA VAL A 105 -0.97 9.39 -9.28
C VAL A 105 0.47 9.33 -8.80
N GLY A 106 1.22 10.38 -9.08
CA GLY A 106 2.61 10.48 -8.64
C GLY A 106 3.28 11.72 -9.18
N TRP A 107 4.56 11.60 -9.47
CA TRP A 107 5.30 12.67 -10.13
C TRP A 107 6.34 12.13 -11.09
N GLN A 108 6.64 12.98 -12.06
CA GLN A 108 7.76 12.79 -12.96
C GLN A 108 8.87 13.79 -12.62
N GLU A 109 10.11 13.34 -12.67
CA GLU A 109 11.29 14.19 -12.46
C GLU A 109 11.94 14.45 -13.81
N ILE A 110 11.82 15.68 -14.30
CA ILE A 110 12.41 16.15 -15.55
C ILE A 110 13.86 16.55 -15.22
N LEU A 111 14.79 15.63 -15.46
CA LEU A 111 16.13 15.68 -14.87
C LEU A 111 16.98 16.84 -15.37
N ASP A 112 16.88 17.19 -16.65
CA ASP A 112 17.61 18.29 -17.28
C ASP A 112 17.15 19.67 -16.80
N GLN A 113 15.87 19.80 -16.44
CA GLN A 113 15.26 21.03 -15.93
C GLN A 113 15.27 21.10 -14.39
N HIS A 114 15.73 20.04 -13.71
CA HIS A 114 15.61 19.88 -12.25
C HIS A 114 14.19 20.17 -11.74
N ARG A 115 13.18 19.74 -12.51
CA ARG A 115 11.77 20.07 -12.27
C ARG A 115 10.99 18.82 -11.92
N THR A 116 10.18 18.90 -10.88
CA THR A 116 9.23 17.84 -10.53
C THR A 116 7.82 18.26 -10.90
N VAL A 117 7.09 17.42 -11.63
CA VAL A 117 5.72 17.69 -12.07
C VAL A 117 4.82 16.52 -11.66
N ALA A 118 3.75 16.84 -10.94
CA ALA A 118 2.72 15.89 -10.56
C ALA A 118 1.97 15.37 -11.79
N PHE A 119 1.59 14.10 -11.78
CA PHE A 119 0.77 13.51 -12.82
C PHE A 119 -0.42 12.74 -12.26
N ARG A 120 -1.44 12.62 -13.09
CA ARG A 120 -2.47 11.58 -13.03
C ARG A 120 -2.30 10.69 -14.26
N TYR A 121 -2.40 9.38 -14.08
CA TYR A 121 -2.26 8.39 -15.15
C TYR A 121 -3.47 7.47 -15.15
N ARG A 122 -4.10 7.32 -16.32
CA ARG A 122 -5.30 6.50 -16.50
C ARG A 122 -5.35 6.00 -17.93
N ASP A 123 -5.76 4.75 -18.11
CA ASP A 123 -6.00 4.15 -19.43
C ASP A 123 -4.82 4.31 -20.41
N GLY A 124 -3.59 4.20 -19.90
CA GLY A 124 -2.37 4.31 -20.74
C GLY A 124 -1.81 5.72 -20.90
N ALA A 125 -2.51 6.76 -20.42
CA ALA A 125 -2.17 8.16 -20.71
C ALA A 125 -1.85 8.97 -19.44
N TYR A 126 -0.87 9.88 -19.56
CA TYR A 126 -0.54 10.85 -18.53
C TYR A 126 -1.28 12.17 -18.74
N GLU A 127 -1.85 12.69 -17.67
CA GLU A 127 -2.29 14.06 -17.48
C GLU A 127 -1.31 14.73 -16.52
N LEU A 128 -0.56 15.74 -16.99
CA LEU A 128 0.28 16.54 -16.10
C LEU A 128 -0.59 17.53 -15.34
N LEU A 129 -0.51 17.48 -14.01
CA LEU A 129 -1.35 18.29 -13.14
C LEU A 129 -0.81 19.72 -13.06
N GLU A 130 -1.73 20.68 -12.99
CA GLU A 130 -1.41 22.11 -12.97
C GLU A 130 -0.38 22.41 -11.87
N THR A 131 0.73 23.04 -12.26
CA THR A 131 1.80 23.41 -11.35
C THR A 131 2.03 24.90 -11.49
N PRO A 132 1.96 25.69 -10.40
CA PRO A 132 2.21 27.12 -10.45
C PRO A 132 3.57 27.44 -11.10
N ASP A 133 3.63 28.56 -11.83
CA ASP A 133 4.84 28.95 -12.54
C ASP A 133 6.04 29.10 -11.58
N GLY A 134 7.15 28.45 -11.95
CA GLY A 134 8.38 28.43 -11.13
C GLY A 134 8.32 27.52 -9.90
N GLU A 135 7.27 26.70 -9.76
CA GLU A 135 7.13 25.72 -8.70
C GLU A 135 7.29 24.28 -9.22
N ASN A 136 7.52 23.39 -8.27
CA ASN A 136 7.46 21.94 -8.44
C ASN A 136 6.16 21.44 -7.82
N SER A 137 5.71 20.27 -8.25
CA SER A 137 4.52 19.62 -7.71
C SER A 137 4.72 18.11 -7.56
N ARG A 138 4.06 17.51 -6.57
CA ARG A 138 3.94 16.06 -6.40
C ARG A 138 2.52 15.69 -6.04
N ALA A 139 1.94 14.69 -6.71
CA ALA A 139 0.74 14.04 -6.22
C ALA A 139 1.11 13.00 -5.15
N LYS A 140 0.27 12.91 -4.11
CA LYS A 140 0.52 12.11 -2.91
C LYS A 140 -0.53 11.05 -2.67
N ALA A 141 -1.79 11.37 -2.95
CA ALA A 141 -2.92 10.48 -2.75
C ALA A 141 -4.04 10.76 -3.75
N VAL A 142 -4.88 9.77 -4.03
CA VAL A 142 -6.04 9.87 -4.92
C VAL A 142 -7.24 9.15 -4.33
N ASN A 143 -8.42 9.78 -4.36
CA ASN A 143 -9.67 9.14 -3.93
C ASN A 143 -10.36 8.41 -5.11
N ASN A 144 -11.42 7.65 -4.86
CA ASN A 144 -12.16 6.90 -5.88
C ASN A 144 -12.93 7.80 -6.86
N HIS A 145 -13.10 9.09 -6.55
CA HIS A 145 -13.61 10.10 -7.49
C HIS A 145 -12.53 10.65 -8.43
N GLY A 146 -11.26 10.29 -8.23
CA GLY A 146 -10.13 10.78 -9.00
C GLY A 146 -9.64 12.17 -8.58
N ASP A 147 -10.14 12.73 -7.46
CA ASP A 147 -9.55 13.92 -6.88
C ASP A 147 -8.17 13.57 -6.30
N VAL A 148 -7.19 14.41 -6.57
CA VAL A 148 -5.79 14.16 -6.23
C VAL A 148 -5.35 15.18 -5.20
N LEU A 149 -4.86 14.71 -4.06
CA LEU A 149 -4.15 15.53 -3.10
C LEU A 149 -2.65 15.46 -3.37
N GLY A 150 -1.98 16.60 -3.27
CA GLY A 150 -0.54 16.64 -3.26
C GLY A 150 0.01 17.95 -2.71
N GLU A 151 1.19 18.30 -3.18
CA GLU A 151 1.97 19.42 -2.66
C GLU A 151 2.69 20.17 -3.77
N THR A 152 2.78 21.49 -3.64
CA THR A 152 3.64 22.35 -4.47
C THR A 152 4.70 23.06 -3.63
N TRP A 153 5.84 23.36 -4.24
CA TRP A 153 6.91 24.12 -3.59
C TRP A 153 7.85 24.80 -4.59
N ARG A 154 8.52 25.85 -4.14
CA ARG A 154 9.59 26.51 -4.89
C ARG A 154 10.93 25.83 -4.66
N SER A 155 11.74 25.66 -5.71
CA SER A 155 13.08 25.06 -5.59
C SER A 155 13.99 25.82 -4.62
N ALA A 156 13.81 27.14 -4.48
CA ALA A 156 14.56 27.96 -3.53
C ALA A 156 14.18 27.70 -2.05
N THR A 157 13.00 27.14 -1.79
CA THR A 157 12.47 26.89 -0.43
C THR A 157 11.77 25.53 -0.36
N PRO A 158 12.49 24.41 -0.53
CA PRO A 158 11.87 23.07 -0.71
C PRO A 158 11.18 22.51 0.54
N ASN A 159 11.41 23.13 1.69
CA ASN A 159 10.76 22.80 2.96
C ASN A 159 9.46 23.59 3.19
N VAL A 160 9.16 24.58 2.34
CA VAL A 160 7.92 25.37 2.39
C VAL A 160 6.98 24.81 1.33
N ARG A 161 6.06 23.96 1.75
CA ARG A 161 5.12 23.24 0.88
C ARG A 161 3.70 23.74 1.07
N GLN A 162 2.96 23.87 -0.03
CA GLN A 162 1.53 24.14 -0.04
C GLN A 162 0.78 22.87 -0.43
N ALA A 163 -0.29 22.53 0.29
CA ALA A 163 -1.13 21.42 -0.07
C ALA A 163 -2.04 21.88 -1.20
N VAL A 164 -2.23 21.02 -2.18
CA VAL A 164 -3.01 21.32 -3.38
C VAL A 164 -3.91 20.14 -3.69
N VAL A 165 -5.14 20.43 -4.08
CA VAL A 165 -6.09 19.46 -4.58
C VAL A 165 -6.36 19.74 -6.05
N TRP A 166 -6.03 18.76 -6.90
CA TRP A 166 -6.42 18.74 -8.30
C TRP A 166 -7.68 17.87 -8.42
N PRO A 167 -8.87 18.47 -8.58
CA PRO A 167 -10.09 17.70 -8.63
C PRO A 167 -10.17 16.85 -9.91
N GLY A 168 -11.02 15.83 -9.91
CA GLY A 168 -11.36 15.11 -11.15
C GLY A 168 -12.05 16.03 -12.18
N SER A 169 -12.73 17.06 -11.69
CA SER A 169 -13.35 18.14 -12.49
C SER A 169 -13.41 19.44 -11.70
N GLY A 170 -13.17 20.58 -12.35
CA GLY A 170 -13.26 21.91 -11.73
C GLY A 170 -11.89 22.53 -11.48
N ALA A 171 -11.86 23.58 -10.65
CA ALA A 171 -10.66 24.38 -10.41
C ALA A 171 -9.77 23.76 -9.32
N VAL A 172 -8.46 23.91 -9.51
CA VAL A 172 -7.43 23.55 -8.53
C VAL A 172 -7.58 24.42 -7.28
N ARG A 173 -7.31 23.83 -6.11
CA ARG A 173 -7.44 24.52 -4.82
C ARG A 173 -6.23 24.28 -3.95
N THR A 174 -5.74 25.33 -3.31
CA THR A 174 -4.62 25.27 -2.38
C THR A 174 -5.07 25.46 -0.94
N PHE A 175 -4.34 24.85 -0.02
CA PHE A 175 -4.62 24.88 1.41
C PHE A 175 -3.35 25.27 2.17
N PRO A 176 -3.46 26.16 3.18
CA PRO A 176 -2.35 26.45 4.07
C PRO A 176 -1.90 25.15 4.77
N THR A 177 -0.59 24.92 4.85
CA THR A 177 -0.04 23.73 5.54
C THR A 177 0.92 24.14 6.64
N SER A 178 0.98 23.30 7.66
CA SER A 178 2.06 23.26 8.65
C SER A 178 2.87 21.94 8.58
N GLY A 179 2.66 21.14 7.53
CA GLY A 179 3.27 19.83 7.35
C GLY A 179 2.78 19.09 6.09
N PRO A 180 3.23 17.84 5.88
CA PRO A 180 3.06 17.13 4.62
C PRO A 180 1.62 16.67 4.39
N ALA A 181 1.22 16.64 3.11
CA ALA A 181 -0.02 16.01 2.67
C ALA A 181 0.03 14.48 2.87
N VAL A 182 -1.04 13.92 3.43
CA VAL A 182 -1.15 12.49 3.77
C VAL A 182 -2.07 11.76 2.81
N GLY A 183 -3.36 12.10 2.82
CA GLY A 183 -4.40 11.36 2.09
C GLY A 183 -5.65 12.18 1.83
N ILE A 184 -6.49 11.72 0.92
CA ILE A 184 -7.78 12.31 0.57
C ILE A 184 -8.86 11.24 0.62
N SER A 185 -9.96 11.49 1.32
CA SER A 185 -11.12 10.59 1.39
C SER A 185 -12.08 10.78 0.21
N ASP A 186 -12.95 9.80 0.01
CA ASP A 186 -14.02 9.86 -0.98
C ASP A 186 -15.04 10.97 -0.68
N ASP A 187 -15.27 11.27 0.61
CA ASP A 187 -16.10 12.41 1.00
C ASP A 187 -15.40 13.78 0.95
N ARG A 188 -14.26 13.83 0.23
CA ARG A 188 -13.50 15.04 -0.10
C ARG A 188 -12.98 15.78 1.15
N ARG A 189 -12.47 15.03 2.13
CA ARG A 189 -11.67 15.55 3.24
C ARG A 189 -10.21 15.17 3.04
N ILE A 190 -9.30 16.12 3.27
CA ILE A 190 -7.86 15.88 3.19
C ILE A 190 -7.25 15.76 4.57
N VAL A 191 -6.32 14.83 4.72
CA VAL A 191 -5.51 14.67 5.92
C VAL A 191 -4.15 15.29 5.69
N LEU A 192 -3.77 16.18 6.59
CA LEU A 192 -2.46 16.83 6.62
C LEU A 192 -1.79 16.48 7.95
N ALA A 193 -0.53 16.06 7.91
CA ALA A 193 0.26 15.93 9.13
C ALA A 193 0.86 17.29 9.50
N GLY A 194 1.34 17.45 10.74
CA GLY A 194 1.96 18.70 11.18
C GLY A 194 3.09 18.49 12.19
N THR A 195 3.82 19.56 12.51
CA THR A 195 4.98 19.47 13.42
C THR A 195 4.58 19.13 14.86
N SER A 196 3.39 19.54 15.30
CA SER A 196 2.82 19.27 16.62
C SER A 196 1.52 18.47 16.55
N SER A 197 0.64 18.83 15.61
CA SER A 197 -0.67 18.24 15.33
C SER A 197 -0.95 18.27 13.83
N GLY A 198 -1.64 17.25 13.33
CA GLY A 198 -2.20 17.24 11.98
C GLY A 198 -3.60 17.83 11.96
N SER A 199 -4.24 17.77 10.79
CA SER A 199 -5.63 18.17 10.61
C SER A 199 -6.33 17.33 9.55
N VAL A 200 -7.65 17.26 9.68
CA VAL A 200 -8.57 16.93 8.60
C VAL A 200 -9.16 18.23 8.08
N THR A 201 -9.13 18.48 6.78
CA THR A 201 -9.72 19.67 6.17
C THR A 201 -10.79 19.26 5.17
N ASP A 202 -12.01 19.74 5.36
CA ASP A 202 -13.08 19.63 4.38
C ASP A 202 -12.74 20.50 3.18
N ILE A 203 -12.64 19.88 2.00
CA ILE A 203 -12.28 20.61 0.79
C ILE A 203 -13.35 21.67 0.54
N GLY A 204 -14.64 21.34 0.50
CA GLY A 204 -15.73 22.25 0.10
C GLY A 204 -15.81 23.55 0.92
N THR A 205 -15.76 23.42 2.24
CA THR A 205 -15.96 24.51 3.21
C THR A 205 -14.65 25.13 3.70
N GLY A 206 -13.53 24.40 3.59
CA GLY A 206 -12.26 24.77 4.21
C GLY A 206 -12.24 24.60 5.73
N GLN A 207 -13.28 24.01 6.32
CA GLN A 207 -13.32 23.74 7.76
C GLN A 207 -12.22 22.75 8.14
N GLN A 208 -11.49 23.06 9.20
CA GLN A 208 -10.41 22.22 9.73
C GLN A 208 -10.80 21.59 11.08
N THR A 209 -10.49 20.31 11.21
CA THR A 209 -10.59 19.53 12.43
C THR A 209 -9.19 19.11 12.87
N GLY A 210 -8.83 19.36 14.12
CA GLY A 210 -7.48 19.06 14.62
C GLY A 210 -7.27 17.57 14.91
N LEU A 211 -6.07 17.07 14.63
CA LEU A 211 -5.61 15.72 14.97
C LEU A 211 -4.40 15.82 15.93
N PRO A 212 -4.64 15.86 17.26
CA PRO A 212 -3.56 16.01 18.24
C PRO A 212 -2.53 14.88 18.14
N GLY A 213 -1.25 15.23 18.00
CA GLY A 213 -0.16 14.25 17.93
C GLY A 213 0.07 13.61 16.56
N ALA A 214 -0.77 13.87 15.55
CA ALA A 214 -0.59 13.37 14.19
C ALA A 214 0.58 14.08 13.48
N ARG A 215 1.81 13.58 13.69
CA ARG A 215 3.05 14.23 13.23
C ARG A 215 3.74 13.53 12.07
N THR A 216 4.09 12.27 12.27
CA THR A 216 4.84 11.45 11.31
C THR A 216 4.22 10.06 11.24
N SER A 217 4.39 9.38 10.09
CA SER A 217 3.77 8.07 9.84
C SER A 217 2.25 8.09 10.01
N VAL A 218 1.63 9.19 9.57
CA VAL A 218 0.17 9.31 9.52
C VAL A 218 -0.32 8.59 8.27
N VAL A 219 -1.33 7.74 8.44
CA VAL A 219 -1.99 7.00 7.36
C VAL A 219 -3.46 7.41 7.37
N LEU A 220 -4.00 7.68 6.18
CA LEU A 220 -5.44 7.70 5.96
C LEU A 220 -5.78 6.41 5.21
N ASP A 221 -6.66 5.61 5.79
CA ASP A 221 -7.13 4.40 5.14
C ASP A 221 -8.53 4.06 5.62
N ASN A 222 -9.42 3.71 4.68
CA ASN A 222 -10.82 3.39 4.95
C ASN A 222 -11.52 4.40 5.89
N ASP A 223 -11.40 5.70 5.56
CA ASP A 223 -11.93 6.84 6.32
C ASP A 223 -11.52 6.90 7.80
N ARG A 224 -10.32 6.40 8.10
CA ARG A 224 -9.70 6.51 9.42
C ARG A 224 -8.28 7.04 9.32
N VAL A 225 -7.94 7.89 10.27
CA VAL A 225 -6.60 8.40 10.40
C VAL A 225 -5.87 7.61 11.49
N LEU A 226 -4.80 6.94 11.10
CA LEU A 226 -3.96 6.17 12.00
C LEU A 226 -2.60 6.85 12.17
N TYR A 227 -2.12 6.96 13.40
CA TYR A 227 -0.79 7.50 13.67
C TYR A 227 -0.23 7.03 15.02
N PRO A 228 1.11 6.96 15.17
CA PRO A 228 1.72 6.53 16.42
C PRO A 228 1.53 7.56 17.53
N SER A 229 1.29 7.07 18.74
CA SER A 229 1.21 7.82 19.99
C SER A 229 1.91 7.05 21.13
N PRO A 230 2.15 7.68 22.29
CA PRO A 230 2.72 6.97 23.44
C PRO A 230 1.92 5.75 23.91
N ALA A 231 0.62 5.69 23.59
CA ALA A 231 -0.26 4.58 23.96
C ALA A 231 -0.28 3.43 22.93
N GLY A 232 0.29 3.63 21.73
CA GLY A 232 0.22 2.71 20.61
C GLY A 232 -0.14 3.45 19.31
N ILE A 233 -0.77 2.76 18.36
CA ILE A 233 -1.35 3.44 17.20
C ILE A 233 -2.73 3.97 17.61
N GLU A 234 -2.94 5.27 17.51
CA GLU A 234 -4.28 5.87 17.63
C GLU A 234 -4.99 5.79 16.29
N GLU A 235 -6.27 5.41 16.33
CA GLU A 235 -7.17 5.47 15.21
C GLU A 235 -8.24 6.52 15.50
N ARG A 236 -8.39 7.48 14.58
CA ARG A 236 -9.39 8.54 14.66
C ARG A 236 -10.31 8.52 13.45
N ASP A 237 -11.55 8.92 13.66
CA ASP A 237 -12.40 9.29 12.53
C ASP A 237 -11.98 10.64 11.93
N LEU A 238 -12.59 10.99 10.82
CA LEU A 238 -12.33 12.24 10.11
C LEU A 238 -12.91 13.48 10.81
N ASP A 239 -13.68 13.29 11.89
CA ASP A 239 -14.13 14.34 12.82
C ASP A 239 -13.20 14.46 14.04
N GLY A 240 -12.07 13.75 14.02
CA GLY A 240 -11.00 13.82 15.01
C GLY A 240 -11.30 13.06 16.31
N GLN A 241 -12.42 12.33 16.40
CA GLN A 241 -12.74 11.52 17.56
C GLN A 241 -11.86 10.28 17.60
N LEU A 242 -11.36 9.94 18.79
CA LEU A 242 -10.62 8.71 19.01
C LEU A 242 -11.58 7.52 18.95
N VAL A 243 -11.37 6.61 18.00
CA VAL A 243 -12.19 5.40 17.83
C VAL A 243 -11.49 4.15 18.35
N GLY A 244 -10.14 4.16 18.41
CA GLY A 244 -9.38 3.01 18.89
C GLY A 244 -7.94 3.34 19.26
N THR A 245 -7.34 2.46 20.06
CA THR A 245 -5.91 2.49 20.37
C THR A 245 -5.34 1.08 20.32
N TRP A 246 -4.37 0.88 19.44
CA TRP A 246 -3.73 -0.41 19.19
C TRP A 246 -2.42 -0.48 19.98
N ALA A 247 -2.51 -1.02 21.19
CA ALA A 247 -1.44 -0.98 22.19
C ALA A 247 -0.12 -1.57 21.66
N GLY A 248 0.97 -0.84 21.92
CA GLY A 248 2.33 -1.21 21.52
C GLY A 248 2.67 -0.96 20.04
N GLY A 249 1.70 -0.52 19.22
CA GLY A 249 1.94 -0.14 17.83
C GLY A 249 2.88 1.07 17.70
N THR A 250 3.85 0.99 16.79
CA THR A 250 4.85 2.04 16.56
C THR A 250 4.79 2.67 15.16
N ALA A 251 4.12 2.01 14.21
CA ALA A 251 3.89 2.54 12.87
C ALA A 251 2.60 1.91 12.28
N PRO A 252 1.61 2.69 11.83
CA PRO A 252 0.47 2.17 11.09
C PRO A 252 0.80 1.99 9.60
N PHE A 253 0.10 1.06 8.96
CA PHE A 253 0.16 0.83 7.51
C PHE A 253 -1.21 0.88 6.85
N GLY A 254 -2.24 0.34 7.51
CA GLY A 254 -3.60 0.36 7.00
C GLY A 254 -4.54 -0.41 7.91
N ARG A 255 -5.78 -0.55 7.47
CA ARG A 255 -6.85 -1.31 8.11
C ARG A 255 -7.82 -1.80 7.03
N THR A 256 -8.45 -2.94 7.28
CA THR A 256 -9.58 -3.38 6.43
C THR A 256 -10.78 -2.45 6.62
N SER A 257 -11.62 -2.27 5.59
CA SER A 257 -12.88 -1.51 5.69
C SER A 257 -13.82 -1.99 6.80
N SER A 258 -13.81 -3.30 7.09
CA SER A 258 -14.56 -3.88 8.23
C SER A 258 -14.16 -3.31 9.60
N GLY A 259 -12.95 -2.75 9.72
CA GLY A 259 -12.35 -2.30 10.97
C GLY A 259 -11.94 -3.41 11.92
N HIS A 260 -12.05 -4.67 11.51
CA HIS A 260 -11.67 -5.79 12.36
C HIS A 260 -10.18 -6.02 12.43
N VAL A 261 -9.43 -5.57 11.42
CA VAL A 261 -7.98 -5.75 11.32
C VAL A 261 -7.31 -4.42 11.07
N VAL A 262 -6.31 -4.12 11.88
CA VAL A 262 -5.35 -3.03 11.67
C VAL A 262 -3.97 -3.62 11.47
N PHE A 263 -3.27 -3.13 10.45
CA PHE A 263 -1.93 -3.53 10.11
C PHE A 263 -0.93 -2.40 10.44
N GLY A 264 0.18 -2.81 11.03
CA GLY A 264 1.23 -1.89 11.46
C GLY A 264 2.51 -2.64 11.80
N ALA A 265 3.35 -1.98 12.59
CA ALA A 265 4.53 -2.58 13.17
C ALA A 265 4.64 -2.28 14.67
N VAL A 266 5.37 -3.14 15.36
CA VAL A 266 5.88 -2.90 16.71
C VAL A 266 7.39 -3.04 16.70
N ASN A 267 8.09 -1.94 16.98
CA ASN A 267 9.55 -1.88 16.95
C ASN A 267 10.14 -2.47 15.65
N GLY A 268 9.53 -2.14 14.51
CA GLY A 268 9.94 -2.60 13.18
C GLY A 268 9.47 -4.01 12.78
N THR A 269 8.78 -4.74 13.67
CA THR A 269 8.21 -6.06 13.35
C THR A 269 6.77 -5.92 12.87
N ALA A 270 6.44 -6.43 11.68
CA ALA A 270 5.07 -6.44 11.17
C ALA A 270 4.11 -7.10 12.17
N THR A 271 2.98 -6.44 12.40
CA THR A 271 2.01 -6.83 13.40
C THR A 271 0.61 -6.51 12.91
N LEU A 272 -0.32 -7.42 13.18
CA LEU A 272 -1.74 -7.22 13.02
C LEU A 272 -2.39 -7.09 14.39
N TRP A 273 -3.38 -6.21 14.48
CA TRP A 273 -4.34 -6.20 15.58
C TRP A 273 -5.68 -6.64 15.02
N GLN A 274 -6.20 -7.75 15.53
CA GLN A 274 -7.47 -8.32 15.11
C GLN A 274 -8.35 -8.54 16.33
N TRP A 275 -9.51 -7.88 16.37
CA TRP A 275 -10.42 -7.86 17.52
C TRP A 275 -9.72 -7.53 18.86
N GLY A 276 -8.75 -6.61 18.83
CA GLY A 276 -7.97 -6.20 20.01
C GLY A 276 -6.86 -7.17 20.41
N VAL A 277 -6.71 -8.31 19.72
CA VAL A 277 -5.61 -9.27 19.93
C VAL A 277 -4.50 -8.97 18.94
N ARG A 278 -3.25 -9.05 19.41
CA ARG A 278 -2.06 -8.75 18.62
C ARG A 278 -1.44 -10.03 18.07
N TYR A 279 -1.15 -10.05 16.77
CA TYR A 279 -0.51 -11.16 16.06
C TYR A 279 0.72 -10.66 15.32
N ALA A 280 1.87 -11.29 15.51
CA ALA A 280 3.01 -11.04 14.63
C ALA A 280 2.74 -11.63 13.25
N VAL A 281 3.18 -10.96 12.19
CA VAL A 281 3.14 -11.54 10.84
C VAL A 281 4.25 -12.58 10.76
N ASP A 282 3.90 -13.86 10.93
CA ASP A 282 4.84 -14.96 10.76
C ASP A 282 4.91 -15.35 9.28
N SER A 283 6.00 -14.97 8.63
CA SER A 283 6.30 -15.26 7.23
C SER A 283 7.79 -15.54 7.09
N ALA A 284 8.14 -16.48 6.20
CA ALA A 284 9.53 -16.73 5.83
C ALA A 284 10.18 -15.51 5.14
N LYS A 285 9.37 -14.73 4.42
CA LYS A 285 9.75 -13.46 3.79
C LYS A 285 9.05 -12.35 4.57
N GLN A 286 9.75 -11.78 5.54
CA GLN A 286 9.21 -10.71 6.39
C GLN A 286 9.14 -9.39 5.61
N PRO A 287 7.98 -8.72 5.53
CA PRO A 287 7.95 -7.40 4.95
C PRO A 287 8.82 -6.44 5.78
N VAL A 288 9.44 -5.48 5.10
CA VAL A 288 10.39 -4.54 5.70
C VAL A 288 9.67 -3.26 6.10
N PHE A 289 9.89 -2.85 7.35
CA PHE A 289 9.23 -1.68 7.93
C PHE A 289 10.26 -0.69 8.46
N ALA A 290 11.01 -0.08 7.54
CA ALA A 290 11.70 1.17 7.78
C ALA A 290 10.83 2.32 7.24
N GLN A 291 11.01 3.54 7.76
CA GLN A 291 10.22 4.75 7.40
C GLN A 291 10.13 5.06 5.88
N ALA A 292 10.90 4.37 5.04
CA ALA A 292 10.94 4.56 3.59
C ALA A 292 10.19 3.48 2.78
N TYR A 293 9.61 2.45 3.41
CA TYR A 293 8.88 1.39 2.71
C TYR A 293 7.38 1.53 2.87
N PHE A 294 6.66 1.33 1.77
CA PHE A 294 5.22 1.24 1.74
C PHE A 294 4.77 -0.08 2.37
N GLY A 295 3.68 -0.01 3.12
CA GLY A 295 2.95 -1.16 3.61
C GLY A 295 1.46 -0.81 3.66
N ASP A 296 0.62 -1.80 3.39
CA ASP A 296 -0.83 -1.66 3.41
C ASP A 296 -1.52 -3.02 3.66
N ILE A 297 -2.79 -3.01 4.03
CA ILE A 297 -3.66 -4.17 4.09
C ILE A 297 -4.94 -3.88 3.29
N SER A 298 -5.15 -4.65 2.23
CA SER A 298 -6.37 -4.56 1.44
C SER A 298 -7.61 -4.94 2.26
N ASP A 299 -8.78 -4.59 1.76
CA ASP A 299 -10.07 -4.95 2.34
C ASP A 299 -10.32 -6.46 2.39
N GLU A 300 -9.70 -7.22 1.48
CA GLU A 300 -9.73 -8.69 1.48
C GLU A 300 -8.72 -9.31 2.45
N GLY A 301 -7.92 -8.48 3.14
CA GLY A 301 -6.96 -8.90 4.17
C GLY A 301 -5.60 -9.33 3.63
N ALA A 302 -5.29 -9.11 2.35
CA ALA A 302 -3.94 -9.27 1.82
C ALA A 302 -3.03 -8.14 2.32
N LEU A 303 -1.84 -8.48 2.82
CA LEU A 303 -0.81 -7.48 3.12
C LEU A 303 -0.07 -7.14 1.83
N ILE A 304 0.28 -5.88 1.65
CA ILE A 304 0.99 -5.37 0.48
C ILE A 304 2.22 -4.62 0.97
N GLY A 305 3.35 -4.79 0.27
CA GLY A 305 4.61 -4.22 0.72
C GLY A 305 5.83 -4.77 0.00
N THR A 306 6.99 -4.63 0.64
CA THR A 306 8.28 -5.08 0.10
C THR A 306 9.04 -5.85 1.17
N TYR A 307 9.67 -6.98 0.84
CA TYR A 307 10.64 -7.64 1.73
C TYR A 307 12.07 -7.48 1.19
N GLN A 308 13.04 -7.81 2.04
CA GLN A 308 14.45 -7.82 1.67
C GLN A 308 15.08 -9.17 1.97
N ASP A 309 15.99 -9.58 1.10
CA ASP A 309 16.88 -10.72 1.29
C ASP A 309 18.27 -10.39 0.69
N PRO A 310 19.27 -11.30 0.77
CA PRO A 310 20.59 -11.05 0.18
C PRO A 310 20.59 -10.76 -1.33
N GLY A 311 19.51 -11.10 -2.05
CA GLY A 311 19.30 -10.84 -3.46
C GLY A 311 18.66 -9.48 -3.77
N GLY A 312 18.23 -8.72 -2.78
CA GLY A 312 17.73 -7.35 -2.96
C GLY A 312 16.39 -7.08 -2.28
N SER A 313 15.67 -6.08 -2.82
CA SER A 313 14.33 -5.71 -2.37
C SER A 313 13.28 -6.23 -3.34
N HIS A 314 12.21 -6.82 -2.80
CA HIS A 314 11.23 -7.59 -3.55
C HIS A 314 9.82 -7.14 -3.19
N PRO A 315 9.09 -6.49 -4.11
CA PRO A 315 7.68 -6.18 -3.96
C PRO A 315 6.87 -7.49 -3.86
N ALA A 316 5.94 -7.58 -2.91
CA ALA A 316 5.15 -8.79 -2.72
C ALA A 316 3.78 -8.50 -2.09
N ARG A 317 2.94 -9.53 -2.12
CA ARG A 317 1.70 -9.63 -1.35
C ARG A 317 1.80 -10.78 -0.37
N TRP A 318 1.17 -10.67 0.79
CA TRP A 318 1.07 -11.77 1.73
C TRP A 318 -0.37 -12.16 1.94
N PHE A 319 -0.64 -13.47 1.91
CA PHE A 319 -1.95 -14.03 2.17
C PHE A 319 -1.86 -15.06 3.29
N TRP A 320 -2.92 -15.14 4.10
CA TRP A 320 -3.02 -16.08 5.20
C TRP A 320 -3.51 -17.46 4.71
N CYS A 321 -2.76 -18.52 5.03
CA CYS A 321 -3.08 -19.91 4.62
C CYS A 321 -3.19 -20.17 3.11
N ALA A 322 -2.64 -19.31 2.24
CA ALA A 322 -2.85 -19.38 0.78
C ALA A 322 -1.98 -20.42 0.06
#